data_AF-A0A2E8H240-F1
#
_entry.id   AF-A0A2E8H240-F1
#
_cell.length_a   1.000
_cell.length_b   1.000
_cell.length_c   1.000
_cell.angle_alpha   90.00
_cell.angle_beta   90.00
_cell.angle_gamma   90.00
#
_symmetry.space_group_name_H-M   'P 1'
#
loop_
_entity.id
_entity.type
_entity.pdbx_description
1 polymer ?
#
loop_
_entity_poly.entity_id
_entity_poly.type
_entity_poly.pdbx_seq_one_letter_code
_entity_poly.pdbx_strand_id
1 'polypeptide(L)'
;MLDDCWAAARDADALIYDTMLVPAYHIAEKLDIPSMMTSTMPNMTPTAEFPLIGAPRLWDGRVGNRLSYELYRLSWWRGRGTLRSWCQSTLGTTPSRFPDYRYRHGKRVPVLHSYSPLVVPTPEDWPADTFASGYWFPEADSEWRPSPALDAFLAEGAPPVYLGFGSMSGLSGAALVEDVITAARRVGCRAFVATGWGDPVPPRTDVFVVDETPHEWLFPRVSAVVHHGGAGTTAAALRFSRPSVVCPLVTDQFF
;
A
#
# COMPACT_ATOMS: atom_id res chain seq x y z
N MET A 1 -1.35 -20.23 -0.87
CA MET A 1 -1.25 -19.04 -1.75
C MET A 1 -1.19 -19.40 -3.23
N LEU A 2 -0.17 -20.11 -3.74
CA LEU A 2 -0.06 -20.38 -5.19
C LEU A 2 -1.26 -21.14 -5.77
N ASP A 3 -1.66 -22.23 -5.12
CA ASP A 3 -2.81 -23.02 -5.56
C ASP A 3 -4.14 -22.28 -5.38
N ASP A 4 -4.24 -21.42 -4.35
CA ASP A 4 -5.42 -20.56 -4.14
C ASP A 4 -5.57 -19.54 -5.28
N CYS A 5 -4.46 -18.92 -5.71
CA CYS A 5 -4.45 -18.03 -6.87
C CYS A 5 -4.89 -18.77 -8.14
N TRP A 6 -4.41 -20.00 -8.35
CA TRP A 6 -4.82 -20.80 -9.50
C TRP A 6 -6.29 -21.15 -9.44
N ALA A 7 -6.78 -21.65 -8.31
CA ALA A 7 -8.17 -22.02 -8.11
C ALA A 7 -9.11 -20.82 -8.35
N ALA A 8 -8.77 -19.64 -7.84
CA ALA A 8 -9.59 -18.43 -8.00
C ALA A 8 -9.64 -17.91 -9.45
N ALA A 9 -8.66 -18.27 -10.29
CA ALA A 9 -8.49 -17.70 -11.62
C ALA A 9 -8.86 -18.64 -12.78
N ARG A 10 -9.20 -19.91 -12.52
CA ARG A 10 -9.38 -20.93 -13.58
C ARG A 10 -10.42 -20.54 -14.64
N ASP A 11 -11.50 -19.93 -14.19
CA ASP A 11 -12.66 -19.59 -15.02
C ASP A 11 -12.74 -18.08 -15.27
N ALA A 12 -11.64 -17.34 -15.04
CA ALA A 12 -11.61 -15.90 -15.23
C ALA A 12 -11.40 -15.53 -16.70
N ASP A 13 -12.13 -14.53 -17.20
CA ASP A 13 -11.96 -13.98 -18.54
C ASP A 13 -10.81 -12.96 -18.64
N ALA A 14 -10.39 -12.39 -17.50
CA ALA A 14 -9.27 -11.46 -17.39
C ALA A 14 -8.74 -11.40 -15.95
N LEU A 15 -7.47 -11.01 -15.77
CA LEU A 15 -6.87 -10.80 -14.44
C LEU A 15 -6.43 -9.36 -14.21
N ILE A 16 -6.80 -8.83 -13.05
CA ILE A 16 -6.24 -7.60 -12.49
C ILE A 16 -5.51 -8.01 -11.22
N TYR A 17 -4.22 -7.72 -11.12
CA TYR A 17 -3.41 -8.22 -10.01
C TYR A 17 -2.33 -7.22 -9.58
N ASP A 18 -2.02 -7.22 -8.30
CA ASP A 18 -0.94 -6.40 -7.76
C ASP A 18 0.41 -6.79 -8.38
N THR A 19 1.25 -5.80 -8.65
CA THR A 19 2.60 -5.97 -9.22
C THR A 19 3.48 -7.01 -8.51
N MET A 20 3.26 -7.27 -7.22
CA MET A 20 4.00 -8.26 -6.44
C MET A 20 3.38 -9.66 -6.49
N LEU A 21 2.15 -9.80 -6.97
CA LEU A 21 1.44 -11.09 -7.10
C LEU A 21 1.87 -11.85 -8.37
N VAL A 22 3.15 -12.19 -8.42
CA VAL A 22 3.79 -12.89 -9.55
C VAL A 22 3.08 -14.14 -10.09
N PRO A 23 2.44 -14.99 -9.28
CA PRO A 23 1.73 -16.15 -9.80
C PRO A 23 0.64 -15.77 -10.82
N ALA A 24 -0.01 -14.62 -10.64
CA ALA A 24 -1.07 -14.15 -11.53
C ALA A 24 -0.57 -13.89 -12.96
N TYR A 25 0.67 -13.39 -13.12
CA TYR A 25 1.30 -13.26 -14.43
C TYR A 25 1.36 -14.61 -15.17
N HIS A 26 1.83 -15.65 -14.47
CA HIS A 26 1.99 -16.99 -15.06
C HIS A 26 0.66 -17.70 -15.30
N ILE A 27 -0.33 -17.45 -14.44
CA ILE A 27 -1.70 -17.95 -14.64
C ILE A 27 -2.31 -17.30 -15.89
N ALA A 28 -2.21 -15.98 -16.05
CA ALA A 28 -2.74 -15.30 -17.23
C ALA A 28 -2.01 -15.75 -18.52
N GLU A 29 -0.70 -16.00 -18.45
CA GLU A 29 0.07 -16.60 -19.56
C GLU A 29 -0.39 -18.02 -19.90
N LYS A 30 -0.72 -18.84 -18.88
CA LYS A 30 -1.23 -20.21 -19.08
C LYS A 30 -2.64 -20.23 -19.69
N LEU A 31 -3.52 -19.36 -19.21
CA LEU A 31 -4.90 -19.27 -19.65
C LEU A 31 -5.06 -18.49 -20.97
N ASP A 32 -4.01 -17.79 -21.41
CA ASP A 32 -4.02 -16.89 -22.57
C ASP A 32 -5.13 -15.82 -22.50
N ILE A 33 -5.32 -15.25 -21.31
CA ILE A 33 -6.35 -14.23 -21.04
C ILE A 33 -5.73 -12.83 -20.88
N PRO A 34 -6.49 -11.76 -21.20
CA PRO A 34 -6.08 -10.39 -20.89
C PRO A 34 -5.71 -10.22 -19.43
N SER A 35 -4.70 -9.37 -19.17
CA SER A 35 -4.41 -8.99 -17.80
C SER A 35 -3.82 -7.60 -17.67
N MET A 36 -3.91 -7.06 -16.46
CA MET A 36 -3.42 -5.75 -16.08
C MET A 36 -2.77 -5.83 -14.70
N MET A 37 -1.64 -5.15 -14.55
CA MET A 37 -0.97 -5.00 -13.26
C MET A 37 -1.48 -3.75 -12.56
N THR A 38 -1.57 -3.81 -11.23
CA THR A 38 -1.98 -2.67 -10.40
C THR A 38 -0.98 -2.39 -9.31
N SER A 39 -0.83 -1.13 -8.93
CA SER A 39 -0.04 -0.78 -7.74
C SER A 39 -0.47 0.54 -7.14
N THR A 40 -0.44 0.61 -5.81
CA THR A 40 -0.70 1.82 -5.03
C THR A 40 0.46 2.83 -5.05
N MET A 41 1.57 2.49 -5.71
CA MET A 41 2.77 3.31 -5.79
C MET A 41 3.43 3.17 -7.18
N PRO A 42 4.31 4.10 -7.61
CA PRO A 42 4.94 4.05 -8.94
C PRO A 42 6.11 3.04 -9.02
N ASN A 43 5.84 1.77 -8.71
CA ASN A 43 6.86 0.73 -8.46
C ASN A 43 6.91 -0.38 -9.53
N MET A 44 6.82 -0.08 -10.83
CA MET A 44 7.05 -1.11 -11.86
C MET A 44 7.42 -0.58 -13.23
N THR A 45 6.87 0.58 -13.59
CA THR A 45 7.18 1.23 -14.85
C THR A 45 8.47 2.04 -14.69
N PRO A 46 9.56 1.70 -15.41
CA PRO A 46 10.81 2.43 -15.29
C PRO A 46 10.65 3.89 -15.71
N THR A 47 11.27 4.78 -14.95
CA THR A 47 11.35 6.20 -15.26
C THR A 47 12.73 6.76 -14.92
N ALA A 48 13.08 7.87 -15.55
CA ALA A 48 14.23 8.67 -15.20
C ALA A 48 13.98 9.63 -14.02
N GLU A 49 12.75 9.84 -13.57
CA GLU A 49 12.41 10.89 -12.59
C GLU A 49 12.75 10.49 -11.15
N PHE A 50 12.51 9.23 -10.78
CA PHE A 50 12.80 8.70 -9.46
C PHE A 50 13.28 7.25 -9.54
N PRO A 51 14.06 6.76 -8.56
CA PRO A 51 14.46 5.36 -8.51
C PRO A 51 13.29 4.47 -8.10
N LEU A 52 13.43 3.17 -8.35
CA LEU A 52 12.49 2.18 -7.82
C LEU A 52 12.41 2.30 -6.30
N ILE A 53 11.17 2.35 -5.79
CA ILE A 53 10.88 2.41 -4.36
C ILE A 53 11.53 1.23 -3.63
N GLY A 54 12.26 1.54 -2.55
CA GLY A 54 13.00 0.56 -1.75
C GLY A 54 14.30 0.03 -2.38
N ALA A 55 14.65 0.43 -3.61
CA ALA A 55 15.93 0.07 -4.19
C ALA A 55 17.08 0.89 -3.58
N PRO A 56 18.28 0.30 -3.38
CA PRO A 56 19.44 1.05 -2.95
C PRO A 56 19.81 2.09 -4.02
N ARG A 57 20.05 3.33 -3.58
CA ARG A 57 20.51 4.43 -4.44
C ARG A 57 22.00 4.28 -4.73
N LEU A 58 22.33 3.37 -5.64
CA LEU A 58 23.72 3.07 -6.01
C LEU A 58 24.32 4.14 -6.94
N TRP A 59 23.49 4.86 -7.69
CA TRP A 59 23.89 5.95 -8.57
C TRP A 59 22.85 7.07 -8.52
N ASP A 60 23.33 8.30 -8.67
CA ASP A 60 22.49 9.48 -8.68
C ASP A 60 21.98 9.84 -10.08
N GLY A 61 20.88 10.58 -10.10
CA GLY A 61 20.31 11.18 -11.30
C GLY A 61 19.55 10.21 -12.23
N ARG A 62 19.18 10.73 -13.40
CA ARG A 62 18.24 10.09 -14.34
C ARG A 62 18.64 8.70 -14.80
N VAL A 63 19.94 8.48 -15.00
CA VAL A 63 20.48 7.16 -15.41
C VAL A 63 20.42 6.17 -14.25
N GLY A 64 20.80 6.61 -13.04
CA GLY A 64 20.70 5.80 -11.82
C GLY A 64 19.27 5.37 -11.53
N ASN A 65 18.32 6.30 -11.68
CA ASN A 65 16.89 6.04 -11.55
C ASN A 65 16.43 4.90 -12.47
N ARG A 66 16.70 4.99 -13.79
CA ARG A 66 16.33 3.91 -14.72
C ARG A 66 17.03 2.59 -14.44
N LEU A 67 18.32 2.64 -14.08
CA LEU A 67 19.10 1.44 -13.80
C LEU A 67 18.59 0.68 -12.57
N SER A 68 18.03 1.39 -11.59
CA SER A 68 17.44 0.76 -10.40
C SER A 68 16.33 -0.25 -10.75
N TYR A 69 15.50 0.05 -11.76
CA TYR A 69 14.44 -0.85 -12.23
C TYR A 69 15.00 -2.09 -12.93
N GLU A 70 16.07 -1.95 -13.71
CA GLU A 70 16.71 -3.10 -14.36
C GLU A 70 17.42 -4.00 -13.36
N LEU A 71 18.06 -3.43 -12.34
CA LEU A 71 18.66 -4.22 -11.26
C LEU A 71 17.59 -4.97 -10.46
N TYR A 72 16.47 -4.33 -10.18
CA TYR A 72 15.34 -5.00 -9.55
C TYR A 72 14.79 -6.11 -10.43
N ARG A 73 14.52 -5.86 -11.72
CA ARG A 73 14.13 -6.90 -12.69
C ARG A 73 15.08 -8.07 -12.66
N LEU A 74 16.39 -7.79 -12.73
CA LEU A 74 17.39 -8.83 -12.69
C LEU A 74 17.30 -9.60 -11.39
N SER A 75 17.13 -8.94 -10.24
CA SER A 75 17.04 -9.56 -8.90
C SER A 75 15.96 -10.65 -8.76
N TRP A 76 14.91 -10.60 -9.59
CA TRP A 76 13.84 -11.60 -9.63
C TRP A 76 14.31 -13.01 -9.97
N TRP A 77 15.53 -13.19 -10.50
CA TRP A 77 16.10 -14.53 -10.68
C TRP A 77 16.33 -15.30 -9.37
N ARG A 78 16.45 -14.60 -8.23
CA ARG A 78 16.73 -15.21 -6.91
C ARG A 78 15.44 -15.74 -6.27
N GLY A 79 15.53 -16.88 -5.57
CA GLY A 79 14.47 -17.36 -4.68
C GLY A 79 13.23 -17.96 -5.37
N ARG A 80 13.33 -18.36 -6.65
CA ARG A 80 12.18 -18.76 -7.49
C ARG A 80 11.98 -20.26 -7.68
N GLY A 81 12.73 -21.09 -6.94
CA GLY A 81 12.64 -22.55 -7.06
C GLY A 81 11.21 -23.06 -6.87
N THR A 82 10.53 -22.57 -5.83
CA THR A 82 9.14 -22.94 -5.51
C THR A 82 8.18 -22.53 -6.62
N LEU A 83 8.21 -21.27 -7.07
CA LEU A 83 7.34 -20.81 -8.17
C LEU A 83 7.59 -21.59 -9.46
N ARG A 84 8.87 -21.83 -9.80
CA ARG A 84 9.24 -22.57 -11.01
C ARG A 84 8.72 -24.01 -10.96
N SER A 85 8.95 -24.70 -9.84
CA SER A 85 8.46 -26.06 -9.61
C SER A 85 6.94 -26.11 -9.75
N TRP A 86 6.24 -25.16 -9.12
CA TRP A 86 4.79 -25.05 -9.19
C TRP A 86 4.28 -24.77 -10.61
N CYS A 87 4.91 -23.86 -11.37
CA CYS A 87 4.54 -23.62 -12.77
C CYS A 87 4.70 -24.90 -13.61
N GLN A 88 5.75 -25.68 -13.36
CA GLN A 88 5.99 -26.93 -14.08
C GLN A 88 4.99 -28.03 -13.70
N SER A 89 4.68 -28.21 -12.41
CA SER A 89 3.78 -29.26 -11.95
C SER A 89 2.31 -28.95 -12.17
N THR A 90 1.91 -27.68 -11.97
CA THR A 90 0.50 -27.26 -11.94
C THR A 90 0.07 -26.61 -13.25
N LEU A 91 0.88 -25.69 -13.80
CA LEU A 91 0.54 -24.99 -15.04
C LEU A 91 1.10 -25.71 -16.29
N GLY A 92 2.06 -26.61 -16.14
CA GLY A 92 2.77 -27.23 -17.26
C GLY A 92 3.61 -26.24 -18.07
N THR A 93 4.03 -25.12 -17.47
CA THR A 93 4.86 -24.09 -18.12
C THR A 93 6.26 -24.07 -17.50
N THR A 94 7.24 -23.57 -18.25
CA THR A 94 8.60 -23.36 -17.76
C THR A 94 8.92 -21.87 -17.78
N PRO A 95 8.83 -21.16 -16.63
CA PRO A 95 9.18 -19.75 -16.54
C PRO A 95 10.62 -19.45 -16.98
N SER A 96 10.82 -18.28 -17.59
CA SER A 96 12.16 -17.75 -17.90
C SER A 96 13.02 -17.62 -16.64
N ARG A 97 14.33 -17.86 -16.78
CA ARG A 97 15.31 -17.66 -15.71
C ARG A 97 15.47 -16.18 -15.32
N PHE A 98 15.29 -15.29 -16.30
CA PHE A 98 15.35 -13.83 -16.13
C PHE A 98 14.06 -13.24 -16.68
N PRO A 99 12.94 -13.37 -15.95
CA PRO A 99 11.65 -12.86 -16.42
C PRO A 99 11.71 -11.34 -16.57
N ASP A 100 10.93 -10.84 -17.51
CA ASP A 100 10.55 -9.44 -17.55
C ASP A 100 9.03 -9.36 -17.47
N TYR A 101 8.50 -9.21 -16.26
CA TYR A 101 7.06 -9.19 -16.01
C TYR A 101 6.33 -7.98 -16.57
N ARG A 102 7.08 -6.99 -17.05
CA ARG A 102 6.52 -5.87 -17.78
C ARG A 102 6.00 -6.31 -19.16
N TYR A 103 6.40 -7.48 -19.65
CA TYR A 103 6.04 -7.97 -20.97
C TYR A 103 5.51 -9.40 -20.92
N ARG A 104 4.49 -9.69 -21.75
CA ARG A 104 3.97 -11.02 -22.02
C ARG A 104 3.79 -11.21 -23.53
N HIS A 105 4.28 -12.32 -24.07
CA HIS A 105 4.30 -12.59 -25.52
C HIS A 105 4.85 -11.42 -26.38
N GLY A 106 5.89 -10.74 -25.88
CA GLY A 106 6.52 -9.61 -26.56
C GLY A 106 5.73 -8.30 -26.53
N LYS A 107 4.56 -8.25 -25.89
CA LYS A 107 3.76 -7.04 -25.67
C LYS A 107 3.87 -6.60 -24.23
N ARG A 108 3.79 -5.30 -23.97
CA ARG A 108 3.77 -4.78 -22.60
C ARG A 108 2.47 -5.20 -21.91
N VAL A 109 2.55 -5.54 -20.64
CA VAL A 109 1.37 -5.73 -19.79
C VAL A 109 0.94 -4.34 -19.30
N PRO A 110 -0.31 -3.90 -19.53
CA PRO A 110 -0.79 -2.60 -19.05
C PRO A 110 -0.66 -2.47 -17.54
N VAL A 111 -0.36 -1.26 -17.06
CA VAL A 111 -0.18 -0.97 -15.63
C VAL A 111 -1.11 0.18 -15.20
N LEU A 112 -1.92 -0.09 -14.20
CA LEU A 112 -2.87 0.85 -13.62
C LEU A 112 -2.47 1.16 -12.18
N HIS A 113 -1.93 2.35 -11.97
CA HIS A 113 -1.55 2.81 -10.65
C HIS A 113 -2.75 3.41 -9.93
N SER A 114 -3.04 2.91 -8.72
CA SER A 114 -4.16 3.33 -7.87
C SER A 114 -3.75 4.45 -6.90
N TYR A 115 -3.00 5.44 -7.39
CA TYR A 115 -2.67 6.67 -6.68
C TYR A 115 -3.08 7.90 -7.48
N SER A 116 -3.16 9.06 -6.82
CA SER A 116 -3.52 10.32 -7.47
C SER A 116 -2.34 10.98 -8.19
N PRO A 117 -2.47 11.35 -9.48
CA PRO A 117 -1.44 12.10 -10.19
C PRO A 117 -1.20 13.51 -9.62
N LEU A 118 -2.09 14.01 -8.76
CA LEU A 118 -1.88 15.27 -8.02
C LEU A 118 -0.92 15.10 -6.83
N VAL A 119 -0.75 13.88 -6.35
CA VAL A 119 0.15 13.56 -5.23
C VAL A 119 1.50 13.12 -5.76
N VAL A 120 1.49 12.22 -6.74
CA VAL A 120 2.68 11.78 -7.45
C VAL A 120 2.45 12.04 -8.94
N PRO A 121 3.10 13.07 -9.53
CA PRO A 121 2.97 13.35 -10.96
C PRO A 121 3.32 12.12 -11.81
N THR A 122 2.56 11.91 -12.87
CA THR A 122 2.84 10.84 -13.84
C THR A 122 4.08 11.21 -14.66
N PRO A 123 5.15 10.38 -14.66
CA PRO A 123 6.34 10.68 -15.42
C PRO A 123 6.08 10.81 -16.93
N GLU A 124 6.73 11.78 -17.57
CA GLU A 124 6.55 12.03 -19.01
C GLU A 124 7.13 10.89 -19.87
N ASP A 125 8.09 10.14 -19.33
CA ASP A 125 8.75 9.04 -20.02
C ASP A 125 8.07 7.68 -19.83
N TRP A 126 6.90 7.65 -19.20
CA TRP A 126 6.06 6.47 -19.13
C TRP A 126 5.39 6.16 -20.47
N PRO A 127 5.23 4.86 -20.80
CA PRO A 127 4.50 4.45 -21.98
C PRO A 127 3.00 4.71 -21.82
N ALA A 128 2.28 4.83 -22.94
CA ALA A 128 0.85 5.14 -22.96
C ALA A 128 -0.06 4.04 -22.36
N ASP A 129 0.49 2.83 -22.13
CA ASP A 129 -0.17 1.70 -21.48
C ASP A 129 0.06 1.65 -19.95
N THR A 130 0.71 2.67 -19.40
CA THR A 130 0.85 2.91 -17.96
C THR A 130 0.13 4.19 -17.58
N PHE A 131 -0.76 4.14 -16.58
CA PHE A 131 -1.54 5.29 -16.16
C PHE A 131 -1.81 5.29 -14.65
N ALA A 132 -1.85 6.49 -14.05
CA ALA A 132 -2.34 6.69 -12.69
C ALA A 132 -3.83 7.07 -12.73
N SER A 133 -4.70 6.21 -12.19
CA SER A 133 -6.16 6.39 -12.27
C SER A 133 -6.74 7.31 -11.20
N GLY A 134 -5.94 7.68 -10.20
CA GLY A 134 -6.48 8.12 -8.92
C GLY A 134 -6.59 6.98 -7.91
N TYR A 135 -6.84 7.37 -6.66
CA TYR A 135 -7.01 6.44 -5.56
C TYR A 135 -8.28 5.59 -5.71
N TRP A 136 -8.18 4.32 -5.35
CA TRP A 136 -9.32 3.42 -5.24
C TRP A 136 -9.76 3.37 -3.80
N PHE A 137 -10.93 3.95 -3.54
CA PHE A 137 -11.50 3.91 -2.21
C PHE A 137 -12.53 2.79 -2.12
N PRO A 138 -12.59 2.08 -0.97
CA PRO A 138 -13.68 1.16 -0.71
C PRO A 138 -15.00 1.93 -0.70
N GLU A 139 -16.08 1.23 -1.05
CA GLU A 139 -17.43 1.72 -0.78
C GLU A 139 -17.61 1.83 0.74
N ALA A 140 -18.22 2.93 1.17
CA ALA A 140 -18.48 3.13 2.59
C ALA A 140 -19.47 2.07 3.07
N ASP A 141 -19.12 1.37 4.14
CA ASP A 141 -20.04 0.43 4.77
C ASP A 141 -21.17 1.23 5.46
N SER A 142 -22.34 1.26 4.81
CA SER A 142 -23.52 1.96 5.32
C SER A 142 -24.13 1.30 6.56
N GLU A 143 -23.78 0.05 6.85
CA GLU A 143 -24.26 -0.71 8.01
C GLU A 143 -23.33 -0.55 9.22
N TRP A 144 -22.08 -0.14 9.00
CA TRP A 144 -21.14 0.09 10.09
C TRP A 144 -21.68 1.12 11.09
N ARG A 145 -21.52 0.83 12.38
CA ARG A 145 -21.92 1.72 13.49
C ARG A 145 -20.77 1.85 14.49
N PRO A 146 -20.51 3.06 15.01
CA PRO A 146 -19.55 3.24 16.08
C PRO A 146 -20.03 2.59 17.37
N SER A 147 -19.10 2.22 18.25
CA SER A 147 -19.45 1.81 19.60
C SER A 147 -20.00 3.00 20.40
N PRO A 148 -20.90 2.79 21.38
CA PRO A 148 -21.39 3.88 22.22
C PRO A 148 -20.26 4.66 22.92
N ALA A 149 -19.16 3.99 23.25
CA ALA A 149 -17.99 4.61 23.86
C ALA A 149 -17.25 5.54 22.88
N LEU A 150 -17.12 5.14 21.61
CA LEU A 150 -16.50 5.96 20.56
C LEU A 150 -17.34 7.21 20.27
N ASP A 151 -18.66 7.06 20.19
CA ASP A 151 -19.58 8.18 20.01
C ASP A 151 -19.55 9.15 21.20
N ALA A 152 -19.56 8.62 22.43
CA ALA A 152 -19.45 9.44 23.64
C ALA A 152 -18.15 10.25 23.66
N PHE A 153 -17.01 9.60 23.37
CA PHE A 153 -15.71 10.27 23.31
C PHE A 153 -15.68 11.39 22.27
N LEU A 154 -16.26 11.18 21.09
CA LEU A 154 -16.37 12.21 20.07
C LEU A 154 -17.21 13.41 20.54
N ALA A 155 -18.34 13.14 21.21
CA ALA A 155 -19.28 14.15 21.68
C ALA A 155 -18.74 15.01 22.83
N GLU A 156 -17.83 14.48 23.65
CA GLU A 156 -17.34 15.13 24.89
C GLU A 156 -16.32 16.27 24.67
N GLY A 157 -16.01 16.68 23.44
CA GLY A 157 -15.07 17.78 23.23
C GLY A 157 -14.64 18.07 21.80
N ALA A 158 -13.50 18.76 21.65
CA ALA A 158 -12.95 19.17 20.35
C ALA A 158 -12.41 17.99 19.51
N PRO A 159 -12.51 18.01 18.17
CA PRO A 159 -12.08 16.89 17.31
C PRO A 159 -10.66 16.38 17.64
N PRO A 160 -10.51 15.09 17.98
CA PRO A 160 -9.22 14.52 18.37
C PRO A 160 -8.27 14.40 17.17
N VAL A 161 -6.99 14.17 17.45
CA VAL A 161 -5.97 13.79 16.46
C VAL A 161 -5.98 12.26 16.32
N TYR A 162 -6.05 11.76 15.09
CA TYR A 162 -5.91 10.32 14.83
C TYR A 162 -4.45 9.90 14.74
N LEU A 163 -4.11 8.75 15.31
CA LEU A 163 -2.80 8.14 15.23
C LEU A 163 -2.90 6.69 14.75
N GLY A 164 -2.27 6.39 13.61
CA GLY A 164 -2.39 5.12 12.91
C GLY A 164 -1.14 4.72 12.14
N PHE A 165 -0.40 3.74 12.63
CA PHE A 165 0.78 3.15 11.99
C PHE A 165 0.48 1.83 11.24
N GLY A 166 -0.80 1.43 11.14
CA GLY A 166 -1.19 0.22 10.40
C GLY A 166 -0.63 -1.08 10.99
N SER A 167 -0.71 -2.19 10.26
CA SER A 167 -0.29 -3.54 10.72
C SER A 167 1.24 -3.75 10.79
N MET A 168 2.03 -2.71 11.06
CA MET A 168 3.49 -2.82 11.08
C MET A 168 3.99 -3.49 12.37
N SER A 169 4.60 -4.67 12.21
CA SER A 169 5.27 -5.39 13.30
C SER A 169 6.67 -4.81 13.56
N GLY A 170 7.03 -4.61 14.84
CA GLY A 170 8.41 -4.30 15.25
C GLY A 170 8.64 -2.96 15.95
N LEU A 171 7.64 -2.10 16.06
CA LEU A 171 7.66 -0.98 17.02
C LEU A 171 7.21 -1.48 18.40
N SER A 172 7.89 -1.06 19.46
CA SER A 172 7.32 -1.17 20.81
C SER A 172 6.07 -0.30 20.86
N GLY A 173 4.89 -0.92 20.71
CA GLY A 173 3.61 -0.22 20.70
C GLY A 173 3.43 0.65 21.93
N ALA A 174 3.87 0.19 23.10
CA ALA A 174 3.75 0.93 24.36
C ALA A 174 4.57 2.23 24.40
N ALA A 175 5.84 2.21 23.97
CA ALA A 175 6.69 3.41 24.01
C ALA A 175 6.19 4.49 23.04
N LEU A 176 5.84 4.09 21.82
CA LEU A 176 5.30 5.01 20.82
C LEU A 176 3.96 5.62 21.27
N VAL A 177 3.09 4.82 21.88
CA VAL A 177 1.83 5.30 22.44
C VAL A 177 2.09 6.32 23.55
N GLU A 178 3.01 6.07 24.48
CA GLU A 178 3.33 7.03 25.54
C GLU A 178 3.95 8.34 25.00
N ASP A 179 4.82 8.27 23.99
CA ASP A 179 5.39 9.46 23.33
C ASP A 179 4.29 10.30 22.66
N VAL A 180 3.36 9.64 21.97
CA VAL A 180 2.20 10.24 21.33
C VAL A 180 1.30 10.92 22.34
N ILE A 181 0.97 10.24 23.44
CA ILE A 181 0.11 10.78 24.50
C ILE A 181 0.78 12.00 25.13
N THR A 182 2.08 11.90 25.38
CA THR A 182 2.89 13.01 25.89
C THR A 182 2.85 14.21 24.94
N ALA A 183 2.95 13.98 23.63
CA ALA A 183 2.83 15.02 22.62
C ALA A 183 1.42 15.64 22.59
N ALA A 184 0.37 14.81 22.59
CA ALA A 184 -1.02 15.28 22.59
C ALA A 184 -1.32 16.17 23.80
N ARG A 185 -0.85 15.78 25.00
CA ARG A 185 -0.98 16.58 26.23
C ARG A 185 -0.24 17.91 26.16
N ARG A 186 0.98 17.93 25.61
CA ARG A 186 1.76 19.16 25.45
C ARG A 186 1.08 20.17 24.52
N VAL A 187 0.36 19.68 23.51
CA VAL A 187 -0.37 20.51 22.55
C VAL A 187 -1.81 20.78 23.00
N GLY A 188 -2.29 20.10 24.06
CA GLY A 188 -3.64 20.26 24.61
C GLY A 188 -4.72 19.65 23.72
N CYS A 189 -4.40 18.62 22.94
CA CYS A 189 -5.36 17.92 22.09
C CYS A 189 -5.73 16.54 22.63
N ARG A 190 -6.91 16.06 22.23
CA ARG A 190 -7.39 14.69 22.46
C ARG A 190 -6.86 13.77 21.36
N ALA A 191 -6.69 12.48 21.63
CA ALA A 191 -6.12 11.54 20.67
C ALA A 191 -6.98 10.28 20.45
N PHE A 192 -7.06 9.83 19.20
CA PHE A 192 -7.40 8.46 18.84
C PHE A 192 -6.11 7.67 18.58
N VAL A 193 -5.98 6.51 19.20
CA VAL A 193 -4.87 5.59 18.93
C VAL A 193 -5.46 4.33 18.35
N ALA A 194 -5.21 4.10 17.05
CA ALA A 194 -5.49 2.80 16.45
C ALA A 194 -4.46 1.80 17.02
N THR A 195 -4.84 0.63 17.55
CA THR A 195 -3.87 -0.28 18.22
C THR A 195 -3.50 -1.52 17.42
N GLY A 196 -3.69 -1.51 16.09
CA GLY A 196 -3.44 -2.64 15.19
C GLY A 196 -1.99 -3.18 15.12
N TRP A 197 -1.10 -2.83 16.06
CA TRP A 197 0.33 -3.16 16.07
C TRP A 197 0.93 -3.48 17.46
N GLY A 198 0.16 -3.62 18.55
CA GLY A 198 0.80 -3.83 19.87
C GLY A 198 -0.08 -4.15 21.08
N ASP A 199 0.53 -3.95 22.26
CA ASP A 199 -0.01 -4.28 23.58
C ASP A 199 -1.22 -3.42 24.00
N PRO A 200 -2.06 -3.91 24.94
CA PRO A 200 -3.20 -3.15 25.45
C PRO A 200 -2.78 -1.80 26.04
N VAL A 201 -3.40 -0.73 25.57
CA VAL A 201 -3.22 0.61 26.13
C VAL A 201 -4.22 0.81 27.26
N PRO A 202 -3.79 1.19 28.48
CA PRO A 202 -4.70 1.38 29.60
C PRO A 202 -5.70 2.54 29.34
N PRO A 203 -6.96 2.43 29.80
CA PRO A 203 -7.98 3.46 29.57
C PRO A 203 -7.58 4.81 30.19
N ARG A 204 -7.76 5.91 29.44
CA ARG A 204 -7.53 7.29 29.91
C ARG A 204 -8.59 8.23 29.32
N THR A 205 -8.76 9.41 29.91
CA THR A 205 -9.83 10.36 29.52
C THR A 205 -9.52 11.16 28.26
N ASP A 206 -8.23 11.36 27.94
CA ASP A 206 -7.76 12.16 26.81
C ASP A 206 -7.40 11.33 25.57
N VAL A 207 -7.48 10.00 25.69
CA VAL A 207 -7.05 9.03 24.69
C VAL A 207 -8.12 7.96 24.53
N PHE A 208 -8.63 7.83 23.31
CA PHE A 208 -9.51 6.72 22.97
C PHE A 208 -8.76 5.72 22.10
N VAL A 209 -8.72 4.48 22.57
CA VAL A 209 -8.09 3.37 21.87
C VAL A 209 -9.12 2.73 20.98
N VAL A 210 -8.80 2.62 19.69
CA VAL A 210 -9.68 2.05 18.68
C VAL A 210 -8.97 0.88 18.03
N ASP A 211 -9.67 -0.25 17.83
CA ASP A 211 -9.08 -1.39 17.13
C ASP A 211 -9.08 -1.10 15.62
N GLU A 212 -10.22 -1.34 14.98
CA GLU A 212 -10.45 -1.08 13.57
C GLU A 212 -11.69 -0.19 13.42
N THR A 213 -11.53 0.92 12.70
CA THR A 213 -12.63 1.82 12.37
C THR A 213 -12.42 2.34 10.95
N PRO A 214 -13.46 2.32 10.10
CA PRO A 214 -13.34 2.76 8.73
C PRO A 214 -12.88 4.23 8.66
N HIS A 215 -11.82 4.47 7.88
CA HIS A 215 -11.25 5.82 7.74
C HIS A 215 -12.26 6.78 7.11
N GLU A 216 -13.12 6.32 6.22
CA GLU A 216 -14.18 7.12 5.61
C GLU A 216 -15.19 7.66 6.62
N TRP A 217 -15.38 6.94 7.73
CA TRP A 217 -16.22 7.41 8.82
C TRP A 217 -15.43 8.25 9.81
N LEU A 218 -14.23 7.82 10.19
CA LEU A 218 -13.47 8.48 11.26
C LEU A 218 -12.81 9.78 10.83
N PHE A 219 -12.20 9.83 9.64
CA PHE A 219 -11.36 10.95 9.25
C PHE A 219 -12.10 12.28 9.09
N PRO A 220 -13.38 12.33 8.66
CA PRO A 220 -14.18 13.56 8.74
C PRO A 220 -14.33 14.14 10.16
N ARG A 221 -14.12 13.32 11.20
CA ARG A 221 -14.38 13.65 12.62
C ARG A 221 -13.09 13.94 13.42
N VAL A 222 -11.93 13.95 12.77
CA VAL A 222 -10.63 14.24 13.40
C VAL A 222 -10.04 15.55 12.89
N SER A 223 -9.21 16.18 13.72
CA SER A 223 -8.55 17.45 13.40
C SER A 223 -7.29 17.27 12.58
N ALA A 224 -6.56 16.16 12.77
CA ALA A 224 -5.35 15.81 12.03
C ALA A 224 -5.11 14.28 12.06
N VAL A 225 -4.24 13.79 11.19
CA VAL A 225 -3.87 12.37 11.07
C VAL A 225 -2.35 12.25 11.20
N VAL A 226 -1.88 11.52 12.21
CA VAL A 226 -0.49 11.09 12.35
C VAL A 226 -0.42 9.65 11.88
N HIS A 227 0.40 9.38 10.87
CA HIS A 227 0.46 8.04 10.28
C HIS A 227 1.83 7.73 9.68
N HIS A 228 2.01 6.47 9.35
CA HIS A 228 3.25 5.96 8.79
C HIS A 228 3.52 6.34 7.33
N GLY A 229 2.58 6.99 6.64
CA GLY A 229 2.74 7.34 5.21
C GLY A 229 2.33 6.27 4.20
N GLY A 230 1.81 5.11 4.63
CA GLY A 230 1.35 4.09 3.69
C GLY A 230 0.24 4.62 2.77
N ALA A 231 0.27 4.18 1.50
CA ALA A 231 -0.53 4.75 0.42
C ALA A 231 -2.03 4.87 0.74
N GLY A 232 -2.63 3.85 1.39
CA GLY A 232 -4.05 3.85 1.76
C GLY A 232 -4.42 4.91 2.80
N THR A 233 -3.66 4.99 3.91
CA THR A 233 -3.91 5.99 4.96
C THR A 233 -3.67 7.41 4.44
N THR A 234 -2.61 7.61 3.64
CA THR A 234 -2.32 8.88 2.98
C THR A 234 -3.47 9.29 2.07
N ALA A 235 -3.97 8.37 1.24
CA ALA A 235 -5.10 8.61 0.36
C ALA A 235 -6.36 9.02 1.14
N ALA A 236 -6.68 8.32 2.22
CA ALA A 236 -7.84 8.62 3.05
C ALA A 236 -7.71 9.99 3.72
N ALA A 237 -6.55 10.33 4.29
CA ALA A 237 -6.33 11.63 4.92
C ALA A 237 -6.49 12.78 3.91
N LEU A 238 -5.91 12.63 2.71
CA LEU A 238 -6.06 13.60 1.63
C LEU A 238 -7.50 13.73 1.14
N ARG A 239 -8.22 12.60 0.96
CA ARG A 239 -9.64 12.60 0.54
C ARG A 239 -10.51 13.45 1.44
N PHE A 240 -10.28 13.39 2.75
CA PHE A 240 -11.04 14.17 3.74
C PHE A 240 -10.36 15.49 4.14
N SER A 241 -9.34 15.92 3.38
CA SER A 241 -8.60 17.17 3.60
C SER A 241 -8.08 17.30 5.04
N ARG A 242 -7.55 16.20 5.59
CA ARG A 242 -6.97 16.19 6.93
C ARG A 242 -5.50 16.61 6.87
N PRO A 243 -5.06 17.57 7.71
CA PRO A 243 -3.65 17.79 7.94
C PRO A 243 -2.98 16.48 8.39
N SER A 244 -1.86 16.14 7.74
CA SER A 244 -1.14 14.89 7.99
C SER A 244 0.27 15.15 8.54
N VAL A 245 0.65 14.35 9.53
CA VAL A 245 2.04 14.18 9.97
C VAL A 245 2.48 12.77 9.60
N VAL A 246 3.46 12.69 8.70
CA VAL A 246 3.98 11.41 8.20
C VAL A 246 5.23 11.02 8.98
N CYS A 247 5.21 9.83 9.57
CA CYS A 247 6.29 9.24 10.35
C CYS A 247 6.73 7.93 9.67
N PRO A 248 7.55 8.00 8.61
CA PRO A 248 7.87 6.85 7.79
C PRO A 248 8.78 5.87 8.51
N LEU A 249 8.54 4.58 8.31
CA LEU A 249 9.28 3.48 8.91
C LEU A 249 9.92 2.55 7.88
N VAL A 250 9.21 2.25 6.78
CA VAL A 250 9.67 1.29 5.77
C VAL A 250 9.30 1.70 4.34
N THR A 251 10.09 1.19 3.38
CA THR A 251 9.73 1.08 1.96
C THR A 251 9.21 2.37 1.31
N ASP A 252 7.95 2.35 0.89
CA ASP A 252 7.20 3.37 0.16
C ASP A 252 6.86 4.60 1.00
N GLN A 253 6.91 4.47 2.33
CA GLN A 253 6.56 5.55 3.24
C GLN A 253 7.53 6.73 3.15
N PHE A 254 8.76 6.48 2.70
CA PHE A 254 9.80 7.49 2.50
C PHE A 254 9.74 8.17 1.13
N PHE A 255 8.91 7.67 0.21
CA PHE A 255 8.76 8.21 -1.13
C PHE A 255 7.83 9.43 -1.10
#